data_AF-A0A519BY61-F1
#
_entry.id   AF-A0A519BY61-F1
#
_cell.length_a   1.000
_cell.length_b   1.000
_cell.length_c   1.000
_cell.angle_alpha   90.00
_cell.angle_beta   90.00
_cell.angle_gamma   90.00
#
_symmetry.space_group_name_H-M   'P 1'
#
loop_
_entity.id
_entity.type
_entity.pdbx_description
1 polymer ?
#
loop_
_entity_poly.entity_id
_entity_poly.type
_entity_poly.pdbx_seq_one_letter_code
_entity_poly.pdbx_strand_id
1 'polypeptide(L)'
;MLEKIMLKANLNRVEIMDEIKRRQLVIEWCLKKSIRDYRDFARVVAEYYVHPEDVMRRVYADLQVGGRKRRRKVKERDLDLSGASAADEGVDIAEFPAGVQQKFQKRFASEEAKRAKADARAAATDDEAKRAKLEAKEAARRAKSDAYLERDMLKAQMRYAPLRQLTPAVAQLGIGDVSSLSVREAGRMLKSCNRELSARNKAEARQVKLASSPDKQASVAAKEEARQAKATTKLQAELAKRVERSANPRWWHRWF
;
A
#
# COMPACT_ATOMS: atom_id res chain seq x y z
N MET A 1 15.09 -42.32 -13.88
CA MET A 1 14.59 -41.91 -12.54
C MET A 1 13.16 -42.37 -12.31
N LEU A 2 12.23 -42.09 -13.25
CA LEU A 2 10.83 -42.52 -13.17
C LEU A 2 10.66 -44.06 -13.11
N GLU A 3 11.39 -44.82 -13.93
CA GLU A 3 11.37 -46.30 -13.90
C GLU A 3 11.73 -46.88 -12.53
N LYS A 4 12.69 -46.27 -11.82
CA LYS A 4 13.08 -46.67 -10.45
C LYS A 4 11.94 -46.42 -9.44
N ILE A 5 11.10 -45.41 -9.67
CA ILE A 5 9.94 -45.10 -8.82
C ILE A 5 8.78 -46.04 -9.13
N MET A 6 8.55 -46.35 -10.42
CA MET A 6 7.56 -47.34 -10.86
C MET A 6 7.80 -48.71 -10.20
N LEU A 7 9.04 -49.18 -10.24
CA LEU A 7 9.43 -50.46 -9.64
C LEU A 7 9.28 -50.47 -8.11
N LYS A 8 9.59 -49.36 -7.43
CA LYS A 8 9.51 -49.26 -5.96
C LYS A 8 8.09 -49.11 -5.44
N ALA A 9 7.22 -48.44 -6.19
CA ALA A 9 5.83 -48.21 -5.81
C ALA A 9 4.86 -49.27 -6.40
N ASN A 10 5.38 -50.19 -7.22
CA ASN A 10 4.61 -51.18 -7.97
C ASN A 10 3.45 -50.55 -8.79
N LEU A 11 3.74 -49.40 -9.42
CA LEU A 11 2.77 -48.61 -10.18
C LEU A 11 3.01 -48.74 -11.68
N ASN A 12 1.93 -48.74 -12.45
CA ASN A 12 1.98 -48.81 -13.90
C ASN A 12 2.39 -47.46 -14.51
N ARG A 13 2.88 -47.47 -15.75
CA ARG A 13 3.34 -46.27 -16.48
C ARG A 13 2.25 -45.21 -16.58
N VAL A 14 1.01 -45.63 -16.79
CA VAL A 14 -0.15 -44.73 -16.88
C VAL A 14 -0.41 -44.02 -15.56
N GLU A 15 -0.37 -44.75 -14.45
CA GLU A 15 -0.66 -44.23 -13.11
C GLU A 15 0.40 -43.21 -12.66
N ILE A 16 1.67 -43.47 -12.95
CA ILE A 16 2.76 -42.51 -12.68
C ILE A 16 2.61 -41.26 -13.53
N MET A 17 2.25 -41.40 -14.81
CA MET A 17 2.02 -40.26 -15.69
C MET A 17 0.83 -39.40 -15.23
N ASP A 18 -0.24 -40.02 -14.75
CA ASP A 18 -1.40 -39.31 -14.23
C ASP A 18 -1.08 -38.58 -12.93
N GLU A 19 -0.32 -39.21 -12.04
CA GLU A 19 0.11 -38.59 -10.80
C GLU A 19 1.05 -37.38 -11.05
N ILE A 20 1.95 -37.47 -12.04
CA ILE A 20 2.77 -36.33 -12.46
C ILE A 20 1.90 -35.18 -12.94
N LYS A 21 0.89 -35.45 -13.78
CA LYS A 21 -0.04 -34.42 -14.27
C LYS A 21 -0.84 -33.79 -13.13
N ARG A 22 -1.30 -34.58 -12.16
CA ARG A 22 -2.01 -34.06 -10.97
C ARG A 22 -1.12 -33.14 -10.14
N ARG A 23 0.12 -33.55 -9.86
CA ARG A 23 1.09 -32.72 -9.12
C ARG A 23 1.44 -31.43 -9.86
N GLN A 24 1.62 -31.51 -11.18
CA GLN A 24 1.82 -30.34 -12.01
C GLN A 24 0.64 -29.37 -11.90
N LEU A 25 -0.60 -29.87 -11.95
CA LEU A 25 -1.81 -29.05 -11.83
C LEU A 25 -1.90 -28.33 -10.47
N VAL A 26 -1.54 -29.01 -9.37
CA VAL A 26 -1.51 -28.41 -8.03
C VAL A 26 -0.50 -27.26 -7.98
N ILE A 27 0.69 -27.44 -8.56
CA ILE A 27 1.73 -26.40 -8.61
C ILE A 27 1.24 -25.19 -9.43
N GLU A 28 0.65 -25.43 -10.60
CA GLU A 28 0.06 -24.37 -11.43
C GLU A 28 -1.08 -23.64 -10.72
N TRP A 29 -1.90 -24.37 -9.97
CA TRP A 29 -2.95 -23.78 -9.13
C TRP A 29 -2.38 -22.89 -8.02
N CYS A 30 -1.30 -23.32 -7.34
CA CYS A 30 -0.60 -22.47 -6.37
C CYS A 30 -0.08 -21.18 -7.01
N LEU A 31 0.50 -21.26 -8.21
CA LEU A 31 0.96 -20.09 -8.97
C LEU A 31 -0.20 -19.16 -9.33
N LYS A 32 -1.31 -19.69 -9.86
CA LYS A 32 -2.52 -18.93 -10.22
C LYS A 32 -3.14 -18.25 -8.99
N LYS A 33 -3.17 -18.93 -7.85
CA LYS A 33 -3.68 -18.39 -6.57
C LYS A 33 -2.68 -17.45 -5.87
N SER A 34 -1.51 -17.22 -6.45
CA SER A 34 -0.42 -16.40 -5.88
C SER A 34 0.06 -16.88 -4.51
N ILE A 35 0.03 -18.19 -4.25
CA ILE A 35 0.68 -18.80 -3.08
C ILE A 35 2.18 -18.79 -3.34
N ARG A 36 2.89 -17.78 -2.81
CA ARG A 36 4.34 -17.59 -2.98
C ARG A 36 5.14 -17.73 -1.69
N ASP A 37 4.47 -17.70 -0.53
CA ASP A 37 5.15 -17.90 0.75
C ASP A 37 5.46 -19.39 0.95
N TYR A 38 6.70 -19.70 1.35
CA TYR A 38 7.15 -21.08 1.49
C TYR A 38 6.34 -21.86 2.54
N ARG A 39 5.78 -21.19 3.57
CA ARG A 39 4.98 -21.85 4.62
C ARG A 39 3.62 -22.27 4.08
N ASP A 40 3.00 -21.40 3.30
CA ASP A 40 1.69 -21.69 2.69
C ASP A 40 1.83 -22.74 1.59
N PHE A 41 2.92 -22.69 0.81
CA PHE A 41 3.24 -23.74 -0.16
C PHE A 41 3.50 -25.09 0.53
N ALA A 42 4.31 -25.12 1.58
CA ALA A 42 4.59 -26.34 2.33
C ALA A 42 3.33 -26.97 2.94
N ARG A 43 2.37 -26.15 3.38
CA ARG A 43 1.06 -26.64 3.86
C ARG A 43 0.27 -27.35 2.76
N VAL A 44 0.20 -26.77 1.56
CA VAL A 44 -0.47 -27.41 0.41
C VAL A 44 0.20 -28.72 0.03
N VAL A 45 1.54 -28.75 0.02
CA VAL A 45 2.30 -29.96 -0.31
C VAL A 45 2.09 -31.05 0.76
N ALA A 46 2.19 -30.70 2.04
CA ALA A 46 1.94 -31.64 3.14
C ALA A 46 0.52 -32.20 3.08
N GLU A 47 -0.48 -31.35 2.83
CA GLU A 47 -1.86 -31.76 2.69
C GLU A 47 -2.07 -32.67 1.47
N TYR A 48 -1.39 -32.41 0.35
CA TYR A 48 -1.46 -33.27 -0.83
C TYR A 48 -0.90 -34.67 -0.59
N TYR A 49 0.15 -34.80 0.24
CA TYR A 49 0.70 -36.11 0.60
C TYR A 49 -0.23 -36.93 1.49
N VAL A 50 -1.04 -36.27 2.34
CA VAL A 50 -1.94 -36.95 3.28
C VAL A 50 -3.33 -37.17 2.67
N HIS A 51 -3.86 -36.18 1.94
CA HIS A 51 -5.20 -36.17 1.36
C HIS A 51 -5.19 -35.55 -0.05
N PRO A 52 -4.65 -36.26 -1.07
CA PRO A 52 -4.51 -35.71 -2.42
C PRO A 52 -5.85 -35.34 -3.06
N GLU A 53 -6.90 -36.14 -2.82
CA GLU A 53 -8.23 -35.91 -3.41
C GLU A 53 -8.89 -34.61 -2.94
N ASP A 54 -8.72 -34.24 -1.67
CA ASP A 54 -9.29 -33.00 -1.14
C ASP A 54 -8.58 -31.76 -1.68
N VAL A 55 -7.27 -31.86 -1.93
CA VAL A 55 -6.52 -30.81 -2.64
C VAL A 55 -6.99 -30.74 -4.09
N MET A 56 -7.12 -31.87 -4.79
CA MET A 56 -7.56 -31.90 -6.20
C MET A 56 -8.97 -31.36 -6.37
N ARG A 57 -9.91 -31.66 -5.47
CA ARG A 57 -11.27 -31.07 -5.48
C ARG A 57 -11.22 -29.54 -5.42
N ARG A 58 -10.39 -28.96 -4.55
CA ARG A 58 -10.20 -27.51 -4.44
C ARG A 58 -9.55 -26.93 -5.69
N VAL A 59 -8.54 -27.62 -6.24
CA VAL A 59 -7.85 -27.24 -7.47
C VAL A 59 -8.85 -27.17 -8.64
N TYR A 60 -9.67 -28.20 -8.83
CA TYR A 60 -10.68 -28.22 -9.90
C TYR A 60 -11.79 -27.18 -9.69
N ALA A 61 -12.29 -27.02 -8.46
CA ALA A 61 -13.28 -26.00 -8.15
C ALA A 61 -12.78 -24.57 -8.46
N ASP A 62 -11.54 -24.26 -8.07
CA ASP A 62 -10.92 -22.96 -8.31
C ASP A 62 -10.50 -22.75 -9.79
N LEU A 63 -10.27 -23.83 -10.56
CA LEU A 63 -9.90 -23.76 -11.98
C LEU A 63 -11.12 -23.71 -12.92
N GLN A 64 -12.21 -24.42 -12.61
CA GLN A 64 -13.47 -24.36 -13.39
C GLN A 64 -14.20 -23.03 -13.19
N VAL A 65 -14.22 -22.54 -11.96
CA VAL A 65 -14.75 -21.21 -11.67
C VAL A 65 -13.61 -20.23 -11.94
N GLY A 66 -13.45 -19.80 -13.20
CA GLY A 66 -12.53 -18.72 -13.58
C GLY A 66 -12.69 -17.52 -12.64
N GLY A 67 -11.90 -17.53 -11.57
CA GLY A 67 -12.22 -16.81 -10.35
C GLY A 67 -11.93 -15.35 -10.53
N ARG A 68 -12.94 -14.59 -10.99
CA ARG A 68 -13.02 -13.15 -10.72
C ARG A 68 -12.64 -12.96 -9.26
N LYS A 69 -11.48 -12.37 -9.05
CA LYS A 69 -10.97 -11.97 -7.74
C LYS A 69 -12.16 -11.41 -6.98
N ARG A 70 -12.56 -12.04 -5.86
CA ARG A 70 -13.15 -11.27 -4.76
C ARG A 70 -12.04 -10.34 -4.30
N ARG A 71 -11.84 -9.25 -5.06
CA ARG A 71 -11.10 -8.08 -4.64
C ARG A 71 -11.93 -7.62 -3.47
N ARG A 72 -11.55 -8.08 -2.26
CA ARG A 72 -12.03 -7.55 -0.99
C ARG A 72 -12.05 -6.06 -1.24
N LYS A 73 -13.25 -5.45 -1.27
CA LYS A 73 -13.40 -4.05 -1.64
C LYS A 73 -12.52 -3.34 -0.64
N VAL A 74 -11.29 -2.99 -1.07
CA VAL A 74 -10.38 -2.23 -0.25
C VAL A 74 -11.15 -0.94 -0.19
N LYS A 75 -11.90 -0.73 0.90
CA LYS A 75 -12.36 0.59 1.27
C LYS A 75 -11.09 1.40 1.13
N GLU A 76 -11.02 2.29 0.14
CA GLU A 76 -9.91 3.22 0.05
C GLU A 76 -9.93 3.90 1.41
N ARG A 77 -9.09 3.41 2.32
CA ARG A 77 -8.74 4.15 3.49
C ARG A 77 -7.86 5.18 2.85
N ASP A 78 -8.47 6.29 2.46
CA ASP A 78 -7.76 7.51 2.16
C ASP A 78 -6.91 7.76 3.39
N LEU A 79 -5.66 7.28 3.30
CA LEU A 79 -4.61 7.72 4.17
C LEU A 79 -4.56 9.20 3.85
N ASP A 80 -5.05 9.97 4.80
CA ASP A 80 -4.99 11.41 4.75
C ASP A 80 -3.50 11.79 4.80
N LEU A 81 -2.93 11.97 3.61
CA LEU A 81 -1.55 12.40 3.41
C LEU A 81 -1.48 13.94 3.29
N SER A 82 -2.60 14.65 3.50
CA SER A 82 -2.62 16.12 3.44
C SER A 82 -1.74 16.75 4.53
N GLY A 83 -1.62 16.10 5.69
CA GLY A 83 -0.70 16.55 6.75
C GLY A 83 0.79 16.39 6.44
N ALA A 84 1.15 15.74 5.33
CA ALA A 84 2.55 15.55 4.92
C ALA A 84 3.09 16.70 4.04
N SER A 85 2.25 17.66 3.64
CA SER A 85 2.65 18.79 2.78
C SER A 85 3.41 19.91 3.52
N ALA A 86 3.83 19.69 4.77
CA ALA A 86 4.55 20.68 5.57
C ALA A 86 6.03 20.87 5.17
N ALA A 87 6.53 20.09 4.22
CA ALA A 87 7.83 20.33 3.59
C ALA A 87 7.60 21.15 2.31
N ASP A 88 8.19 22.34 2.26
CA ASP A 88 8.15 23.33 1.16
C ASP A 88 8.71 22.79 -0.19
N GLU A 89 9.27 21.59 -0.17
CA GLU A 89 9.79 20.88 -1.33
C GLU A 89 8.78 19.82 -1.78
N GLY A 90 8.25 19.96 -2.99
CA GLY A 90 7.39 18.94 -3.61
C GLY A 90 8.04 17.55 -3.66
N VAL A 91 7.28 16.55 -4.10
CA VAL A 91 7.79 15.17 -4.13
C VAL A 91 8.91 15.01 -5.17
N ASP A 92 10.15 14.89 -4.70
CA ASP A 92 11.29 14.61 -5.57
C ASP A 92 11.24 13.18 -6.10
N ILE A 93 11.04 13.06 -7.42
CA ILE A 93 10.94 11.79 -8.12
C ILE A 93 12.31 11.11 -8.21
N ALA A 94 13.41 11.86 -8.18
CA ALA A 94 14.77 11.32 -8.32
C ALA A 94 15.14 10.36 -7.18
N GLU A 95 14.53 10.51 -6.00
CA GLU A 95 14.72 9.61 -4.86
C GLU A 95 14.06 8.22 -5.05
N PHE A 96 13.20 8.06 -6.06
CA PHE A 96 12.50 6.81 -6.29
C PHE A 96 13.32 5.81 -7.09
N PRO A 97 13.06 4.51 -6.98
CA PRO A 97 13.69 3.52 -7.86
C PRO A 97 13.40 3.81 -9.35
N ALA A 98 14.37 3.57 -10.24
CA ALA A 98 14.28 3.93 -11.66
C ALA A 98 12.97 3.48 -12.36
N GLY A 99 12.49 2.26 -12.07
CA GLY A 99 11.23 1.77 -12.64
C GLY A 99 9.99 2.57 -12.19
N VAL A 100 10.04 3.17 -11.00
CA VAL A 100 9.00 4.06 -10.47
C VAL A 100 9.11 5.45 -11.11
N GLN A 101 10.34 5.97 -11.26
CA GLN A 101 10.59 7.23 -11.97
C GLN A 101 10.04 7.19 -13.39
N GLN A 102 10.41 6.17 -14.17
CA GLN A 102 9.93 5.98 -15.54
C GLN A 102 8.40 5.91 -15.63
N LYS A 103 7.75 5.31 -14.62
CA LYS A 103 6.29 5.23 -14.57
C LYS A 103 5.66 6.61 -14.41
N PHE A 104 6.21 7.47 -13.55
CA PHE A 104 5.73 8.83 -13.39
C PHE A 104 6.03 9.68 -14.62
N GLN A 105 7.24 9.61 -15.18
CA GLN A 105 7.60 10.28 -16.43
C GLN A 105 6.64 9.93 -17.58
N LYS A 106 6.31 8.64 -17.76
CA LYS A 106 5.30 8.20 -18.76
C LYS A 106 3.92 8.78 -18.49
N ARG A 107 3.54 8.95 -17.21
CA ARG A 107 2.26 9.58 -16.85
C ARG A 107 2.25 11.08 -17.12
N PHE A 108 3.32 11.80 -16.79
CA PHE A 108 3.48 13.21 -17.13
C PHE A 108 3.39 13.43 -18.64
N ALA A 109 4.19 12.70 -19.42
CA ALA A 109 4.15 12.78 -20.88
C ALA A 109 2.77 12.42 -21.46
N SER A 110 2.09 11.41 -20.90
CA SER A 110 0.73 11.07 -21.31
C SER A 110 -0.30 12.15 -20.98
N GLU A 111 -0.16 12.86 -19.86
CA GLU A 111 -1.06 13.96 -19.51
C GLU A 111 -0.77 15.21 -20.33
N GLU A 112 0.50 15.54 -20.58
CA GLU A 112 0.91 16.63 -21.49
C GLU A 112 0.38 16.40 -22.90
N ALA A 113 0.48 15.18 -23.43
CA ALA A 113 -0.07 14.84 -24.74
C ALA A 113 -1.61 14.98 -24.79
N LYS A 114 -2.32 14.73 -23.68
CA LYS A 114 -3.77 14.96 -23.59
C LYS A 114 -4.10 16.44 -23.50
N ARG A 115 -3.29 17.23 -22.77
CA ARG A 115 -3.42 18.69 -22.67
C ARG A 115 -3.25 19.32 -24.05
N ALA A 116 -2.17 19.01 -24.76
CA ALA A 116 -1.91 19.49 -26.11
C ALA A 116 -3.05 19.17 -27.10
N LYS A 117 -3.62 17.95 -27.03
CA LYS A 117 -4.78 17.58 -27.86
C LYS A 117 -6.05 18.36 -27.51
N ALA A 118 -6.26 18.65 -26.23
CA ALA A 118 -7.42 19.40 -25.79
C ALA A 118 -7.29 20.89 -26.14
N ASP A 119 -6.09 21.46 -25.98
CA ASP A 119 -5.77 22.84 -26.37
C ASP A 119 -5.89 23.02 -27.89
N ALA A 120 -5.40 22.08 -28.69
CA ALA A 120 -5.58 22.09 -30.15
C ALA A 120 -7.06 22.04 -30.55
N ARG A 121 -7.89 21.27 -29.82
CA ARG A 121 -9.34 21.22 -30.06
C ARG A 121 -10.04 22.52 -29.67
N ALA A 122 -9.62 23.15 -28.59
CA ALA A 122 -10.13 24.46 -28.18
C ALA A 122 -9.75 25.55 -29.20
N ALA A 123 -8.50 25.53 -29.68
CA ALA A 123 -7.99 26.46 -30.70
C ALA A 123 -8.68 26.29 -32.06
N ALA A 124 -9.08 25.07 -32.45
CA ALA A 124 -9.80 24.80 -33.68
C ALA A 124 -11.31 25.13 -33.61
N THR A 125 -11.80 25.64 -32.48
CA THR A 125 -13.22 26.00 -32.30
C THR A 125 -13.39 27.51 -32.45
N ASP A 126 -14.07 27.95 -33.50
CA ASP A 126 -14.30 29.38 -33.79
C ASP A 126 -15.40 30.02 -32.90
N ASP A 127 -16.27 29.21 -32.31
CA ASP A 127 -17.34 29.66 -31.42
C ASP A 127 -16.79 29.85 -29.99
N GLU A 128 -16.69 31.11 -29.58
CA GLU A 128 -16.13 31.53 -28.30
C GLU A 128 -16.84 30.89 -27.09
N ALA A 129 -18.17 30.76 -27.14
CA ALA A 129 -18.93 30.15 -26.06
C ALA A 129 -18.67 28.64 -25.97
N LYS A 130 -18.52 27.96 -27.11
CA LYS A 130 -18.13 26.54 -27.14
C LYS A 130 -16.67 26.35 -26.70
N ARG A 131 -15.78 27.24 -27.09
CA ARG A 131 -14.36 27.24 -26.69
C ARG A 131 -14.20 27.40 -25.18
N ALA A 132 -14.81 28.41 -24.59
CA ALA A 132 -14.79 28.64 -23.13
C ALA A 132 -15.32 27.43 -22.34
N LYS A 133 -16.37 26.76 -22.86
CA LYS A 133 -16.91 25.53 -22.25
C LYS A 133 -15.93 24.36 -22.33
N LEU A 134 -15.22 24.21 -23.44
CA LEU A 134 -14.18 23.18 -23.60
C LEU A 134 -13.01 23.44 -22.65
N GLU A 135 -12.53 24.68 -22.57
CA GLU A 135 -11.44 25.09 -21.66
C GLU A 135 -11.82 24.88 -20.19
N ALA A 136 -13.02 25.27 -19.76
CA ALA A 136 -13.49 25.04 -18.40
C ALA A 136 -13.59 23.55 -18.04
N LYS A 137 -14.10 22.72 -18.97
CA LYS A 137 -14.18 21.26 -18.79
C LYS A 137 -12.79 20.64 -18.69
N GLU A 138 -11.87 21.14 -19.49
CA GLU A 138 -10.49 20.69 -19.56
C GLU A 138 -9.74 21.08 -18.27
N ALA A 139 -9.89 22.31 -17.78
CA ALA A 139 -9.34 22.78 -16.51
C ALA A 139 -9.83 21.93 -15.32
N ALA A 140 -11.13 21.61 -15.27
CA ALA A 140 -11.68 20.72 -14.25
C ALA A 140 -11.12 19.28 -14.35
N ARG A 141 -10.82 18.79 -15.56
CA ARG A 141 -10.15 17.49 -15.76
C ARG A 141 -8.70 17.55 -15.29
N ARG A 142 -7.96 18.63 -15.62
CA ARG A 142 -6.58 18.87 -15.20
C ARG A 142 -6.47 18.84 -13.69
N ALA A 143 -7.27 19.66 -13.00
CA ALA A 143 -7.28 19.71 -11.53
C ALA A 143 -7.48 18.33 -10.89
N LYS A 144 -8.43 17.52 -11.41
CA LYS A 144 -8.64 16.15 -10.92
C LYS A 144 -7.45 15.23 -11.21
N SER A 145 -6.90 15.29 -12.43
CA SER A 145 -5.76 14.47 -12.83
C SER A 145 -4.52 14.78 -12.00
N ASP A 146 -4.25 16.06 -11.78
CA ASP A 146 -3.10 16.55 -11.04
C ASP A 146 -3.21 16.14 -9.57
N ALA A 147 -4.39 16.27 -8.95
CA ALA A 147 -4.66 15.76 -7.60
C ALA A 147 -4.45 14.24 -7.50
N TYR A 148 -4.85 13.45 -8.51
CA TYR A 148 -4.58 12.01 -8.52
C TYR A 148 -3.09 11.69 -8.65
N LEU A 149 -2.37 12.46 -9.46
CA LEU A 149 -0.94 12.29 -9.69
C LEU A 149 -0.15 12.61 -8.42
N GLU A 150 -0.45 13.74 -7.78
CA GLU A 150 0.12 14.16 -6.51
C GLU A 150 -0.12 13.11 -5.41
N ARG A 151 -1.36 12.64 -5.27
CA ARG A 151 -1.70 11.55 -4.33
C ARG A 151 -0.88 10.28 -4.59
N ASP A 152 -0.69 9.92 -5.85
CA ASP A 152 0.08 8.73 -6.22
C ASP A 152 1.59 8.93 -5.97
N MET A 153 2.12 10.15 -6.16
CA MET A 153 3.50 10.52 -5.81
C MET A 153 3.72 10.46 -4.29
N LEU A 154 2.82 11.02 -3.48
CA LEU A 154 2.88 10.94 -2.02
C LEU A 154 2.84 9.50 -1.51
N LYS A 155 2.05 8.62 -2.15
CA LYS A 155 2.05 7.18 -1.85
C LYS A 155 3.37 6.51 -2.21
N ALA A 156 4.02 6.92 -3.31
CA ALA A 156 5.33 6.42 -3.70
C ALA A 156 6.41 6.88 -2.72
N GLN A 157 6.39 8.14 -2.30
CA GLN A 157 7.30 8.69 -1.30
C GLN A 157 7.15 7.97 0.05
N MET A 158 5.93 7.76 0.54
CA MET A 158 5.69 6.93 1.74
C MET A 158 6.29 5.51 1.62
N ARG A 159 6.39 4.97 0.40
CA ARG A 159 6.89 3.60 0.19
C ARG A 159 8.41 3.54 0.04
N TYR A 160 9.01 4.50 -0.65
CA TYR A 160 10.42 4.43 -1.07
C TYR A 160 11.30 5.45 -0.34
N ALA A 161 10.77 6.62 0.01
CA ALA A 161 11.46 7.67 0.74
C ALA A 161 10.60 8.19 1.93
N PRO A 162 10.17 7.31 2.87
CA PRO A 162 9.23 7.68 3.93
C PRO A 162 9.80 8.70 4.92
N LEU A 163 11.12 8.83 5.04
CA LEU A 163 11.75 9.78 5.95
C LEU A 163 11.36 11.23 5.62
N ARG A 164 11.23 11.57 4.33
CA ARG A 164 10.77 12.90 3.89
C ARG A 164 9.43 13.32 4.51
N GLN A 165 8.49 12.38 4.61
CA GLN A 165 7.19 12.62 5.25
C GLN A 165 7.22 12.40 6.76
N LEU A 166 8.09 11.51 7.24
CA LEU A 166 8.15 11.15 8.66
C LEU A 166 8.78 12.25 9.50
N THR A 167 9.88 12.85 9.05
CA THR A 167 10.62 13.88 9.78
C THR A 167 9.73 15.04 10.26
N PRO A 168 8.95 15.72 9.39
CA PRO A 168 8.04 16.77 9.84
C PRO A 168 6.93 16.22 10.76
N ALA A 169 6.42 15.01 10.49
CA ALA A 169 5.37 14.41 11.31
C ALA A 169 5.84 14.09 12.74
N VAL A 170 7.07 13.61 12.92
CA VAL A 170 7.62 13.34 14.27
C VAL A 170 8.02 14.61 15.01
N ALA A 171 8.45 15.64 14.29
CA ALA A 171 8.70 16.97 14.86
C ALA A 171 7.40 17.56 15.43
N GLN A 172 6.30 17.51 14.66
CA GLN A 172 4.97 17.95 15.11
C GLN A 172 4.46 17.17 16.34
N LEU A 173 4.83 15.89 16.46
CA LEU A 173 4.38 15.02 17.55
C LEU A 173 5.35 14.99 18.75
N GLY A 174 6.54 15.57 18.66
CA GLY A 174 7.56 15.54 19.71
C GLY A 174 8.10 14.13 20.02
N ILE A 175 8.26 13.28 19.00
CA ILE A 175 8.65 11.87 19.20
C ILE A 175 10.18 11.68 19.26
N GLY A 176 10.95 12.56 18.61
CA GLY A 176 12.42 12.49 18.55
C GLY A 176 12.97 12.25 17.14
N ASP A 177 14.27 11.95 17.05
CA ASP A 177 14.95 11.73 15.77
C ASP A 177 14.64 10.34 15.16
N VAL A 178 14.49 10.32 13.84
CA VAL A 178 14.11 9.15 13.02
C VAL A 178 15.11 8.85 11.91
N SER A 179 16.19 9.64 11.81
CA SER A 179 17.20 9.55 10.74
C SER A 179 17.83 8.16 10.60
N SER A 180 17.96 7.42 11.71
CA SER A 180 18.54 6.07 11.77
C SER A 180 17.61 4.93 11.34
N LEU A 181 16.33 5.22 11.05
CA LEU A 181 15.38 4.19 10.67
C LEU A 181 15.60 3.69 9.24
N SER A 182 15.54 2.37 9.07
CA SER A 182 15.45 1.76 7.74
C SER A 182 14.17 2.20 7.03
N VAL A 183 14.19 2.27 5.69
CA VAL A 183 13.01 2.63 4.85
C VAL A 183 11.75 1.88 5.28
N ARG A 184 11.87 0.59 5.60
CA ARG A 184 10.73 -0.23 6.00
C ARG A 184 10.16 0.17 7.35
N GLU A 185 11.01 0.40 8.35
CA GLU A 185 10.55 0.79 9.68
C GLU A 185 10.09 2.24 9.71
N ALA A 186 10.75 3.14 8.98
CA ALA A 186 10.29 4.51 8.75
C ALA A 186 8.87 4.52 8.14
N GLY A 187 8.61 3.71 7.12
CA GLY A 187 7.26 3.60 6.53
C GLY A 187 6.20 3.01 7.47
N ARG A 188 6.60 2.19 8.45
CA ARG A 188 5.68 1.71 9.51
C ARG A 188 5.45 2.79 10.56
N MET A 189 6.50 3.48 10.96
CA MET A 189 6.45 4.58 11.92
C MET A 189 5.56 5.72 11.41
N LEU A 190 5.71 6.08 10.13
CA LEU A 190 4.90 7.09 9.46
C LEU A 190 3.41 6.78 9.51
N LYS A 191 3.03 5.50 9.35
CA LYS A 191 1.61 5.09 9.49
C LYS A 191 1.08 5.27 10.91
N SER A 192 1.90 4.99 11.92
CA SER A 192 1.54 5.23 13.32
C SER A 192 1.39 6.73 13.59
N CYS A 193 2.32 7.55 13.11
CA CYS A 193 2.29 9.01 13.25
C CYS A 193 1.09 9.63 12.53
N ASN A 194 0.83 9.27 11.26
CA ASN A 194 -0.32 9.79 10.52
C ASN A 194 -1.67 9.38 11.14
N ARG A 195 -1.74 8.19 11.76
CA ARG A 195 -2.94 7.79 12.50
C ARG A 195 -3.17 8.69 13.71
N GLU A 196 -2.11 9.08 14.41
CA GLU A 196 -2.17 9.98 15.55
C GLU A 196 -2.52 11.41 15.12
N LEU A 197 -1.90 11.94 14.08
CA LEU A 197 -2.26 13.25 13.50
C LEU A 197 -3.73 13.29 13.06
N SER A 198 -4.21 12.26 12.35
CA SER A 198 -5.63 12.16 11.98
C SER A 198 -6.56 12.09 13.20
N ALA A 199 -6.12 11.52 14.33
CA ALA A 199 -6.88 11.50 15.56
C ALA A 199 -6.94 12.89 16.21
N ARG A 200 -5.81 13.62 16.23
CA ARG A 200 -5.73 15.01 16.72
C ARG A 200 -6.63 15.93 15.89
N ASN A 201 -6.55 15.88 14.56
CA ASN A 201 -7.38 16.70 13.66
C ASN A 201 -8.89 16.44 13.89
N LYS A 202 -9.28 15.18 14.16
CA LYS A 202 -10.68 14.84 14.48
C LYS A 202 -11.11 15.35 15.85
N ALA A 203 -10.20 15.37 16.83
CA ALA A 203 -10.48 15.90 18.15
C ALA A 203 -10.60 17.43 18.10
N GLU A 204 -9.71 18.10 17.39
CA GLU A 204 -9.76 19.54 17.12
C GLU A 204 -11.06 19.94 16.43
N ALA A 205 -11.45 19.24 15.35
CA ALA A 205 -12.74 19.48 14.69
C ALA A 205 -13.96 19.26 15.62
N ARG A 206 -13.86 18.42 16.65
CA ARG A 206 -14.90 18.27 17.68
C ARG A 206 -14.89 19.42 18.67
N GLN A 207 -13.71 19.91 19.06
CA GLN A 207 -13.58 21.07 19.95
C GLN A 207 -14.14 22.34 19.29
N VAL A 208 -13.85 22.57 18.01
CA VAL A 208 -14.40 23.70 17.23
C VAL A 208 -15.93 23.67 17.23
N LYS A 209 -16.55 22.49 17.12
CA LYS A 209 -18.02 22.34 17.18
C LYS A 209 -18.61 22.63 18.57
N LEU A 210 -17.80 22.57 19.61
CA LEU A 210 -18.20 22.82 21.00
C LEU A 210 -17.88 24.25 21.45
N ALA A 211 -17.46 25.14 20.53
CA ALA A 211 -17.11 26.53 20.84
C ALA A 211 -18.22 27.33 21.53
N SER A 212 -19.49 26.95 21.34
CA SER A 212 -20.65 27.56 22.01
C SER A 212 -20.87 27.07 23.45
N SER A 213 -20.06 26.13 23.95
CA SER A 213 -20.17 25.55 25.30
C SER A 213 -18.77 25.41 25.92
N PRO A 214 -18.21 26.48 26.52
CA PRO A 214 -16.82 26.53 26.95
C PRO A 214 -16.46 25.46 27.98
N ASP A 215 -17.35 25.16 28.94
CA ASP A 215 -17.10 24.12 29.95
C ASP A 215 -16.97 22.72 29.34
N LYS A 216 -17.83 22.42 28.34
CA LYS A 216 -17.78 21.14 27.60
C LYS A 216 -16.53 21.08 26.72
N GLN A 217 -16.17 22.20 26.09
CA GLN A 217 -14.96 22.31 25.27
C GLN A 217 -13.70 22.09 26.10
N ALA A 218 -13.59 22.73 27.27
CA ALA A 218 -12.46 22.57 28.20
C ALA A 218 -12.32 21.13 28.70
N SER A 219 -13.44 20.48 29.08
CA SER A 219 -13.43 19.07 29.50
C SER A 219 -12.94 18.13 28.39
N VAL A 220 -13.35 18.36 27.14
CA VAL A 220 -12.91 17.57 25.99
C VAL A 220 -11.44 17.84 25.67
N ALA A 221 -10.99 19.09 25.77
CA ALA A 221 -9.59 19.46 25.58
C ALA A 221 -8.66 18.76 26.58
N ALA A 222 -8.98 18.81 27.88
CA ALA A 222 -8.20 18.13 28.92
C ALA A 222 -8.12 16.60 28.72
N LYS A 223 -9.24 15.98 28.32
CA LYS A 223 -9.27 14.54 27.98
C LYS A 223 -8.39 14.22 26.76
N GLU A 224 -8.39 15.11 25.78
CA GLU A 224 -7.60 14.95 24.56
C GLU A 224 -6.10 15.15 24.85
N GLU A 225 -5.69 16.09 25.69
CA GLU A 225 -4.30 16.26 26.13
C GLU A 225 -3.78 15.00 26.83
N ALA A 226 -4.55 14.43 27.76
CA ALA A 226 -4.19 13.18 28.43
C ALA A 226 -4.06 12.00 27.44
N ARG A 227 -4.90 11.95 26.40
CA ARG A 227 -4.82 10.96 25.33
C ARG A 227 -3.58 11.18 24.46
N GLN A 228 -3.26 12.43 24.13
CA GLN A 228 -2.07 12.79 23.35
C GLN A 228 -0.80 12.41 24.09
N ALA A 229 -0.67 12.69 25.39
CA ALA A 229 0.49 12.29 26.20
C ALA A 229 0.70 10.76 26.24
N LYS A 230 -0.39 9.98 26.32
CA LYS A 230 -0.33 8.51 26.23
C LYS A 230 0.05 8.03 24.83
N ALA A 231 -0.38 8.74 23.79
CA ALA A 231 -0.02 8.42 22.42
C ALA A 231 1.44 8.74 22.11
N THR A 232 1.96 9.89 22.58
CA THR A 232 3.36 10.29 22.38
C THR A 232 4.31 9.31 23.05
N THR A 233 4.08 8.97 24.32
CA THR A 233 4.87 7.94 25.04
C THR A 233 4.85 6.59 24.34
N LYS A 234 3.69 6.16 23.84
CA LYS A 234 3.58 4.92 23.04
C LYS A 234 4.38 5.01 21.74
N LEU A 235 4.33 6.13 21.03
CA LEU A 235 5.07 6.33 19.78
C LEU A 235 6.58 6.38 20.03
N GLN A 236 7.04 7.03 21.11
CA GLN A 236 8.44 7.00 21.53
C GLN A 236 8.92 5.57 21.83
N ALA A 237 8.10 4.76 22.52
CA ALA A 237 8.41 3.35 22.75
C ALA A 237 8.40 2.50 21.45
N GLU A 238 7.53 2.83 20.49
CA GLU A 238 7.58 2.23 19.15
C GLU A 238 8.85 2.63 18.40
N LEU A 239 9.28 3.90 18.49
CA LEU A 239 10.50 4.40 17.86
C LEU A 239 11.71 3.60 18.34
N ALA A 240 11.91 3.50 19.65
CA ALA A 240 13.03 2.76 20.24
C ALA A 240 13.13 1.32 19.70
N LYS A 241 12.02 0.58 19.72
CA LYS A 241 11.93 -0.79 19.18
C LYS A 241 12.23 -0.86 17.68
N ARG A 242 11.89 0.17 16.91
CA ARG A 242 12.11 0.23 15.47
C ARG A 242 13.54 0.60 15.12
N VAL A 243 14.19 1.43 15.92
CA VAL A 243 15.62 1.73 15.82
C VAL A 243 16.43 0.45 16.03
N GLU A 244 16.14 -0.29 17.10
CA GLU A 244 16.76 -1.61 17.37
C GLU A 244 16.57 -2.61 16.21
N ARG A 245 15.38 -2.64 15.60
CA ARG A 245 15.09 -3.48 14.43
C ARG A 245 15.69 -2.99 13.13
N SER A 246 16.03 -1.72 13.03
CA SER A 246 16.70 -1.18 11.85
C SER A 246 18.19 -1.48 11.89
N ALA A 247 18.78 -1.49 13.09
CA ALA A 247 20.17 -1.90 13.32
C ALA A 247 20.40 -3.39 13.06
N ASN A 248 19.39 -4.24 13.26
CA ASN A 248 19.54 -5.69 13.18
C ASN A 248 18.78 -6.32 11.99
N PRO A 249 19.40 -7.26 11.27
CA PRO A 249 18.73 -7.95 10.18
C PRO A 249 17.60 -8.86 10.71
N ARG A 250 16.56 -9.09 9.89
CA ARG A 250 15.33 -9.80 10.31
C ARG A 250 15.54 -11.20 10.90
N TRP A 251 16.64 -11.87 10.56
CA TRP A 251 16.97 -13.19 11.09
C TRP A 251 17.48 -13.13 12.54
N TRP A 252 18.02 -11.99 12.98
CA TRP A 252 18.55 -11.76 14.33
C TRP A 252 17.47 -11.85 15.42
N HIS A 253 16.32 -11.19 15.21
CA HIS A 253 15.17 -11.20 16.14
C HIS A 253 14.34 -12.49 16.13
N ARG A 254 14.80 -13.53 15.42
CA ARG A 254 14.09 -14.82 15.36
C ARG A 254 14.74 -15.87 16.27
N TRP A 255 15.94 -15.57 16.76
CA TRP A 255 16.75 -16.45 17.61
C TRP A 255 16.83 -15.95 19.06
N PHE A 256 16.53 -14.67 19.29
CA PHE A 256 16.36 -14.02 20.59
C PHE A 256 14.97 -13.39 20.64
#